data_AF-A0A6N3FJF3-F1
#
_entry.id   AF-A0A6N3FJF3-F1
#
_cell.length_a   1.000
_cell.length_b   1.000
_cell.length_c   1.000
_cell.angle_alpha   90.00
_cell.angle_beta   90.00
_cell.angle_gamma   90.00
#
_symmetry.space_group_name_H-M   'P 1'
#
loop_
_entity.id
_entity.type
_entity.pdbx_description
1 polymer ?
#
loop_
_entity_poly.entity_id
_entity_poly.type
_entity_poly.pdbx_seq_one_letter_code
_entity_poly.pdbx_strand_id
1 'polypeptide(L)'
;MTKRPIKITVRLSQAEAARLNALASECGSKKEPLIRNLIMGVEIKPRPTEEQLRLVREISGIANNINQITRLANTVKSVSPAQVEELQRLCSEALSLVRESL
;
A
#
# COMPACT_ATOMS: atom_id res chain seq x y z
N MET A 1 21.51 -17.70 -5.48
CA MET A 1 21.37 -18.06 -4.05
C MET A 1 19.97 -17.69 -3.57
N THR A 2 19.29 -18.57 -2.85
CA THR A 2 17.96 -18.23 -2.30
C THR A 2 18.12 -17.21 -1.16
N LYS A 3 17.28 -16.17 -1.13
CA LYS A 3 17.35 -15.13 -0.08
C LYS A 3 16.96 -15.64 1.32
N ARG A 4 16.42 -16.86 1.43
CA ARG A 4 15.90 -17.46 2.66
C ARG A 4 16.28 -18.95 2.73
N PRO A 5 17.40 -19.29 3.38
CA PRO A 5 17.93 -20.66 3.36
C PRO A 5 17.31 -21.59 4.42
N ILE A 6 16.69 -21.04 5.47
CA ILE A 6 16.16 -21.82 6.60
C ILE A 6 14.74 -22.33 6.26
N LYS A 7 14.55 -23.65 6.35
CA LYS A 7 13.25 -24.32 6.18
C LYS A 7 12.71 -24.78 7.54
N ILE A 8 11.46 -24.44 7.82
CA ILE A 8 10.71 -24.90 9.00
C ILE A 8 9.53 -25.73 8.51
N THR A 9 9.31 -26.91 9.09
CA THR A 9 8.16 -27.78 8.80
C THR A 9 7.29 -27.87 10.04
N VAL A 10 6.00 -27.58 9.90
CA VAL A 10 5.01 -27.63 10.98
C VAL A 10 3.93 -28.65 10.62
N ARG A 11 3.52 -29.47 11.59
CA ARG A 11 2.35 -30.35 11.46
C ARG A 11 1.14 -29.62 12.04
N LEU A 12 0.05 -29.60 11.30
CA LEU A 12 -1.20 -28.95 11.69
C LEU A 12 -2.31 -29.99 11.75
N SER A 13 -3.22 -29.83 12.69
CA SER A 13 -4.53 -30.48 12.67
C SER A 13 -5.36 -29.97 11.49
N GLN A 14 -6.44 -30.69 11.17
CA GLN A 14 -7.32 -30.30 10.07
C GLN A 14 -7.99 -28.94 10.30
N ALA A 15 -8.35 -28.62 11.54
CA ALA A 15 -8.93 -27.33 11.92
C ALA A 15 -7.91 -26.17 11.76
N GLU A 16 -6.67 -26.37 12.19
CA GLU A 16 -5.60 -25.37 12.05
C GLU A 16 -5.24 -25.14 10.58
N ALA A 17 -5.18 -26.20 9.78
CA ALA A 17 -4.96 -26.09 8.34
C ALA A 17 -6.09 -25.33 7.64
N ALA A 18 -7.35 -25.59 8.00
CA ALA A 18 -8.50 -24.87 7.48
C ALA A 18 -8.44 -23.38 7.86
N ARG A 19 -8.12 -23.06 9.12
CA ARG A 19 -7.95 -21.68 9.59
C ARG A 19 -6.83 -20.95 8.86
N LEU A 20 -5.68 -21.61 8.66
CA LEU A 20 -4.55 -21.04 7.92
C LEU A 20 -4.92 -20.74 6.46
N ASN A 21 -5.70 -21.63 5.82
CA ASN A 21 -6.21 -21.41 4.46
C ASN A 21 -7.18 -20.22 4.41
N ALA A 22 -8.11 -20.12 5.37
CA ALA A 22 -9.07 -19.03 5.45
C ALA A 22 -8.36 -17.67 5.60
N LEU A 23 -7.43 -17.57 6.56
CA LEU A 23 -6.62 -16.37 6.78
C LEU A 23 -5.79 -16.00 5.55
N ALA A 24 -5.17 -16.97 4.87
CA ALA A 24 -4.44 -16.72 3.63
C ALA A 24 -5.35 -16.15 2.54
N SER A 25 -6.59 -16.66 2.43
CA SER A 25 -7.59 -16.19 1.46
C SER A 25 -8.08 -14.78 1.78
N GLU A 26 -8.47 -14.51 3.03
CA GLU A 26 -8.97 -13.21 3.50
C GLU A 26 -7.95 -12.09 3.29
N CYS A 27 -6.67 -12.40 3.53
CA CYS A 27 -5.59 -11.43 3.41
C CYS A 27 -5.02 -11.35 1.99
N GLY A 28 -5.54 -12.15 1.05
CA GLY A 28 -5.06 -12.20 -0.34
C GLY A 28 -3.59 -12.61 -0.46
N SER A 29 -3.07 -13.38 0.50
CA SER A 29 -1.64 -13.68 0.64
C SER A 29 -1.36 -15.18 0.63
N LYS A 30 -0.18 -15.58 0.17
CA LYS A 30 0.24 -16.98 0.29
C LYS A 30 0.56 -17.29 1.77
N LYS A 31 0.41 -18.55 2.18
CA LYS A 31 0.66 -19.05 3.55
C LYS A 31 2.04 -18.67 4.07
N GLU A 32 3.05 -18.75 3.20
CA GLU A 32 4.42 -18.44 3.55
C GLU A 32 4.64 -16.95 3.91
N PRO A 33 4.30 -15.96 3.07
CA PRO A 33 4.30 -14.55 3.46
C PRO A 33 3.46 -14.28 4.72
N LEU A 34 2.29 -14.92 4.86
CA LEU A 34 1.42 -14.76 6.03
C LEU A 34 2.13 -15.17 7.34
N ILE A 35 2.72 -16.37 7.36
CA ILE A 35 3.47 -16.87 8.53
C ILE A 35 4.68 -15.97 8.82
N ARG A 36 5.36 -15.47 7.78
CA ARG A 36 6.50 -14.56 7.97
C ARG A 36 6.06 -13.22 8.56
N ASN A 37 4.94 -12.67 8.09
CA ASN A 37 4.37 -11.44 8.62
C ASN A 37 3.97 -11.60 10.09
N LEU A 38 3.38 -12.75 10.45
CA LEU A 38 3.09 -13.13 11.84
C LEU A 38 4.35 -13.17 12.70
N ILE A 39 5.42 -13.82 12.23
CA ILE A 39 6.69 -13.90 12.95
C ILE A 39 7.29 -12.50 13.18
N MET A 40 7.12 -11.59 12.22
CA MET A 40 7.60 -10.21 12.32
C MET A 40 6.68 -9.29 13.14
N GLY A 41 5.58 -9.81 13.72
CA GLY A 41 4.62 -9.01 14.49
C GLY A 41 3.80 -8.04 13.63
N VAL A 42 3.72 -8.26 12.32
CA VAL A 42 2.91 -7.43 11.42
C VAL A 42 1.44 -7.75 11.62
N GLU A 43 0.64 -6.73 11.90
CA GLU A 43 -0.82 -6.84 11.95
C GLU A 43 -1.34 -7.25 10.56
N ILE A 44 -1.92 -8.45 10.49
CA ILE A 44 -2.48 -8.94 9.23
C ILE A 44 -3.85 -8.30 9.04
N LYS A 45 -3.97 -7.46 8.02
CA LYS A 45 -5.23 -6.84 7.62
C LYS A 45 -5.91 -7.65 6.52
N PRO A 46 -7.26 -7.66 6.48
CA PRO A 46 -7.98 -8.21 5.33
C PRO A 46 -7.55 -7.48 4.07
N ARG A 47 -7.71 -8.16 2.93
CA ARG A 47 -7.45 -7.54 1.63
C ARG A 47 -8.26 -6.24 1.52
N PRO A 48 -7.64 -5.11 1.13
CA PRO A 48 -8.37 -3.86 0.95
C PRO A 48 -9.51 -4.04 -0.06
N THR A 49 -10.67 -3.46 0.24
CA THR A 49 -11.84 -3.47 -0.65
C THR A 49 -11.52 -2.77 -1.98
N GLU A 50 -12.25 -3.08 -3.06
CA GLU A 50 -12.06 -2.39 -4.34
C GLU A 50 -12.19 -0.86 -4.23
N GLU A 51 -13.09 -0.37 -3.37
CA GLU A 51 -13.25 1.06 -3.09
C GLU A 51 -12.00 1.66 -2.44
N GLN A 52 -11.43 0.99 -1.44
CA GLN A 52 -10.18 1.41 -0.80
C GLN A 52 -9.01 1.39 -1.80
N LEU A 53 -8.96 0.40 -2.69
CA LEU A 53 -7.95 0.34 -3.75
C LEU A 53 -8.14 1.47 -4.79
N ARG A 54 -9.37 1.85 -5.12
CA ARG A 54 -9.66 3.01 -5.98
C ARG A 54 -9.17 4.30 -5.35
N LEU A 55 -9.50 4.53 -4.08
CA LEU A 55 -9.03 5.69 -3.33
C LEU A 55 -7.49 5.78 -3.32
N VAL A 56 -6.81 4.66 -3.04
CA VAL A 56 -5.34 4.62 -3.07
C VAL A 56 -4.80 4.94 -4.46
N ARG A 57 -5.43 4.46 -5.53
CA ARG A 57 -5.03 4.77 -6.92
C ARG A 57 -5.23 6.25 -7.25
N GLU A 58 -6.33 6.87 -6.83
CA GLU A 58 -6.62 8.29 -7.03
C GLU A 58 -5.58 9.16 -6.31
N ILE A 59 -5.33 8.89 -5.03
CA ILE A 59 -4.30 9.57 -4.25
C ILE A 59 -2.91 9.40 -4.89
N SER A 60 -2.61 8.20 -5.40
CA SER A 60 -1.35 7.92 -6.10
C SER A 60 -1.23 8.74 -7.41
N GLY A 61 -2.34 8.95 -8.12
CA GLY A 61 -2.39 9.83 -9.30
C GLY A 61 -2.02 11.28 -8.94
N ILE A 62 -2.61 11.81 -7.87
CA ILE A 62 -2.31 13.16 -7.38
C ILE A 62 -0.84 13.27 -6.95
N ALA A 63 -0.34 12.29 -6.19
CA ALA A 63 1.06 12.25 -5.77
C ALA A 63 2.03 12.20 -6.96
N ASN A 64 1.66 11.49 -8.04
CA ASN A 64 2.45 11.48 -9.27
C ASN A 64 2.50 12.86 -9.95
N ASN A 65 1.38 13.58 -9.98
CA ASN A 65 1.33 14.94 -10.54
C ASN A 65 2.22 15.90 -9.73
N ILE A 66 2.13 15.84 -8.39
CA ILE A 66 3.00 16.61 -7.47
C ILE A 66 4.48 16.30 -7.75
N ASN A 67 4.82 15.02 -7.90
CA ASN A 67 6.18 14.58 -8.20
C ASN A 67 6.66 15.09 -9.58
N GLN A 68 5.79 15.19 -10.58
CA GLN A 68 6.14 15.75 -11.88
C GLN A 68 6.48 17.24 -11.79
N ILE A 69 5.64 18.03 -11.09
CA ILE A 69 5.89 19.46 -10.88
C ILE A 69 7.21 19.67 -10.14
N THR A 70 7.45 18.89 -9.10
CA THR A 70 8.67 18.96 -8.30
C THR A 70 9.91 18.62 -9.13
N ARG A 71 9.85 17.56 -9.95
CA ARG A 71 10.96 17.20 -10.87
C ARG A 71 11.22 18.28 -11.91
N LEU A 72 10.18 18.89 -12.47
CA LEU A 72 10.31 19.96 -13.44
C LEU A 72 10.97 21.19 -12.80
N ALA A 73 10.48 21.61 -11.65
CA ALA A 73 11.06 22.71 -10.88
C ALA A 73 12.53 22.47 -10.52
N ASN A 74 12.87 21.26 -10.07
CA ASN A 74 14.26 20.89 -9.77
C ASN A 74 15.16 20.91 -11.02
N THR A 75 14.62 20.48 -12.17
CA THR A 75 15.35 20.50 -13.44
C THR A 75 15.64 21.93 -13.90
N VAL A 76 14.66 22.83 -13.81
CA VAL A 76 14.78 24.22 -14.24
C VAL A 76 15.43 25.11 -13.15
N LYS A 77 15.61 24.58 -11.93
CA LYS A 77 16.07 25.30 -10.73
C LYS A 77 15.26 26.56 -10.42
N SER A 78 14.00 26.55 -10.81
CA SER A 78 13.07 27.65 -10.55
C SER A 78 11.67 27.10 -10.34
N VAL A 79 10.86 27.86 -9.62
CA VAL A 79 9.45 27.53 -9.35
C VAL A 79 8.62 28.72 -9.80
N SER A 80 7.67 28.49 -10.70
CA SER A 80 6.74 29.53 -11.12
C SER A 80 5.57 29.67 -10.14
N PRO A 81 4.96 30.86 -10.01
CA PRO A 81 3.76 31.04 -9.19
C PRO A 81 2.63 30.06 -9.56
N ALA A 82 2.45 29.77 -10.86
CA ALA A 82 1.47 28.82 -11.35
C ALA A 82 1.76 27.37 -10.87
N GLN A 83 3.03 26.97 -10.77
CA GLN A 83 3.41 25.67 -10.22
C GLN A 83 3.09 25.58 -8.72
N VAL A 84 3.27 26.68 -7.97
CA VAL A 84 2.91 26.73 -6.53
C VAL A 84 1.40 26.62 -6.36
N GLU A 85 0.63 27.35 -7.15
CA GLU A 85 -0.83 27.31 -7.11
C GLU A 85 -1.37 25.91 -7.45
N GLU A 86 -0.83 25.27 -8.49
CA GLU A 86 -1.24 23.91 -8.86
C GLU A 86 -0.85 22.88 -7.79
N LEU A 87 0.32 23.02 -7.16
CA LEU A 87 0.70 22.18 -6.01
C LEU A 87 -0.27 22.35 -4.84
N GLN A 88 -0.67 23.58 -4.53
CA GLN A 88 -1.65 23.85 -3.47
C GLN A 88 -3.02 23.24 -3.80
N ARG A 89 -3.44 23.32 -5.06
CA ARG A 89 -4.68 22.70 -5.55
C ARG A 89 -4.65 21.18 -5.39
N LEU A 90 -3.59 20.53 -5.85
CA LEU A 90 -3.42 19.07 -5.76
C LEU A 90 -3.35 18.59 -4.31
N CYS A 91 -2.66 19.32 -3.43
CA CYS A 91 -2.64 19.00 -2.00
C CYS A 91 -4.03 19.12 -1.35
N SER A 92 -4.80 20.13 -1.72
CA SER A 92 -6.18 20.32 -1.23
C SER A 92 -7.09 19.19 -1.72
N GLU A 93 -6.95 18.78 -2.99
CA GLU A 93 -7.69 17.67 -3.58
C GLU A 93 -7.39 16.34 -2.86
N ALA A 94 -6.11 16.03 -2.61
CA ALA A 94 -5.72 14.85 -1.84
C ALA A 94 -6.30 14.86 -0.41
N LEU A 95 -6.32 16.03 0.25
CA LEU A 95 -6.91 16.17 1.58
C LEU A 95 -8.43 15.98 1.59
N SER A 96 -9.14 16.43 0.55
CA SER A 96 -10.58 16.20 0.42
C SER A 96 -10.90 14.72 0.27
N LEU A 97 -10.18 14.03 -0.63
CA LEU A 97 -10.37 12.59 -0.85
C LEU A 97 -10.16 11.77 0.42
N VAL A 98 -9.15 12.11 1.22
CA VAL A 98 -8.92 11.44 2.52
C VAL A 98 -10.04 11.74 3.51
N ARG A 99 -10.53 12.98 3.58
CA ARG A 99 -11.64 13.37 4.48
C ARG A 99 -12.96 12.71 4.12
N GLU A 100 -13.26 12.57 2.84
CA GLU A 100 -14.49 11.93 2.35
C GLU A 100 -14.50 10.41 2.56
N SER A 101 -13.32 9.82 2.81
CA SER A 101 -13.13 8.38 3.00
C SER A 101 -13.02 7.93 4.46
N LEU A 102 -13.07 8.87 5.41
CA LEU A 102 -13.03 8.65 6.87
C LEU A 102 -14.45 8.69 7.46
#